data_AF-R3WMW5-F1
#
_entry.id   AF-R3WMW5-F1
#
_cell.length_a   1.000
_cell.length_b   1.000
_cell.length_c   1.000
_cell.angle_alpha   90.00
_cell.angle_beta   90.00
_cell.angle_gamma   90.00
#
_symmetry.space_group_name_H-M   'P 1'
#
loop_
_entity.id
_entity.type
_entity.pdbx_description
1 polymer ?
#
loop_
_entity_poly.entity_id
_entity_poly.type
_entity_poly.pdbx_seq_one_letter_code
_entity_poly.pdbx_strand_id
1 'polypeptide(L)'
;MNNKNKSQAERHRNWIFIVYPDSAPENWRDIVTDIGAPWGHSPLHDKDENEYGGAKKPHYHCLIKFNSLKSYRQMLKITGKIHAPNPQPCESIVGKVRYWLHLDNPEKYQYEQEDIMAFNGLDVKEILRPSKTQQTAMMREIRAFIRENNIKEMKDFMNYADEESPRWGYVINRYHYGIRDYINSCRYSSKSEQNENYKGLHLIRTFIKDNGITEISTVYDFLDETAPQWGYLMDTNYLEINSYLQSTIRRNKHKVRINSFDSSTQTYNIPLVPKGIDLELWALTIKEYQESCL
;
A
#
# COMPACT_ATOMS: atom_id res chain seq x y z
N MET A 1 14.57 18.21 66.76
CA MET A 1 14.99 17.02 65.98
C MET A 1 14.72 17.30 64.51
N ASN A 2 15.76 17.50 63.70
CA ASN A 2 15.61 17.72 62.27
C ASN A 2 15.18 16.42 61.59
N ASN A 3 13.93 16.36 61.12
CA ASN A 3 13.46 15.36 60.17
C ASN A 3 14.20 15.58 58.84
N LYS A 4 15.40 15.00 58.70
CA LYS A 4 15.98 14.77 57.38
C LYS A 4 15.05 13.78 56.69
N ASN A 5 14.22 14.28 55.77
CA ASN A 5 13.56 13.46 54.77
C ASN A 5 14.63 12.54 54.16
N LYS A 6 14.62 11.25 54.54
CA LYS A 6 15.44 10.24 53.85
C LYS A 6 14.98 10.29 52.40
N SER A 7 15.84 10.79 51.50
CA SER A 7 15.56 10.73 50.07
C SER A 7 15.23 9.28 49.74
N GLN A 8 14.04 9.06 49.22
CA GLN A 8 13.62 7.73 48.80
C GLN A 8 14.61 7.28 47.74
N ALA A 9 15.32 6.17 47.97
CA ALA A 9 16.32 5.68 47.04
C ALA A 9 15.70 5.54 45.65
N GLU A 10 16.33 6.13 44.63
CA GLU A 10 15.80 6.13 43.27
C GLU A 10 15.65 4.70 42.76
N ARG A 11 14.50 4.44 42.13
CA ARG A 11 14.14 3.12 41.58
C ARG A 11 13.70 3.30 40.15
N HIS A 12 14.13 2.39 39.28
CA HIS A 12 13.85 2.46 37.84
C HIS A 12 13.30 1.14 37.34
N ARG A 13 12.51 1.19 36.26
CA ARG A 13 11.98 0.01 35.57
C ARG A 13 13.01 -0.58 34.61
N ASN A 14 13.80 0.28 33.99
CA ASN A 14 14.70 -0.10 32.91
C ASN A 14 16.13 0.12 33.36
N TRP A 15 16.99 -0.85 33.09
CA TRP A 15 18.38 -0.83 33.49
C TRP A 15 19.26 -1.29 32.35
N ILE A 16 20.46 -0.74 32.29
CA ILE A 16 21.54 -1.19 31.42
C ILE A 16 22.71 -1.70 32.25
N PHE A 17 23.47 -2.60 31.67
CA PHE A 17 24.72 -3.09 32.23
C PHE A 17 25.62 -3.59 31.09
N ILE A 18 26.90 -3.76 31.38
CA ILE A 18 27.89 -4.26 30.43
C ILE A 18 28.30 -5.66 30.86
N VAL A 19 28.55 -6.55 29.90
CA VAL A 19 29.11 -7.87 30.18
C VAL A 19 30.41 -8.03 29.40
N TYR A 20 31.48 -8.37 30.10
CA TYR A 20 32.75 -8.77 29.48
C TYR A 20 32.79 -10.29 29.38
N PRO A 21 32.90 -10.88 28.17
CA PRO A 21 32.84 -12.33 27.99
C PRO A 21 33.93 -13.11 28.73
N ASP A 22 35.08 -12.48 28.99
CA ASP A 22 36.24 -13.11 29.62
C ASP A 22 36.13 -13.19 31.16
N SER A 23 35.28 -12.37 31.79
CA SER A 23 35.06 -12.39 33.24
C SER A 23 33.70 -12.94 33.64
N ALA A 24 32.74 -12.96 32.73
CA ALA A 24 31.40 -13.47 32.98
C ALA A 24 31.39 -15.00 33.06
N PRO A 25 30.54 -15.60 33.92
CA PRO A 25 30.28 -17.04 33.88
C PRO A 25 29.79 -17.48 32.50
N GLU A 26 30.14 -18.69 32.05
CA GLU A 26 29.71 -19.20 30.72
C GLU A 26 28.19 -19.16 30.53
N ASN A 27 27.42 -19.43 31.60
CA ASN A 27 25.97 -19.44 31.63
C ASN A 27 25.34 -18.07 32.01
N TRP A 28 26.05 -16.95 31.86
CA TRP A 28 25.55 -15.64 32.29
C TRP A 28 24.21 -15.26 31.63
N ARG A 29 23.98 -15.69 30.38
CA ARG A 29 22.71 -15.45 29.67
C ARG A 29 21.55 -16.15 30.34
N ASP A 30 21.75 -17.37 30.82
CA ASP A 30 20.72 -18.14 31.54
C ASP A 30 20.42 -17.46 32.87
N ILE A 31 21.45 -17.03 33.61
CA ILE A 31 21.30 -16.31 34.88
C ILE A 31 20.42 -15.06 34.74
N VAL A 32 20.58 -14.31 33.64
CA VAL A 32 19.76 -13.11 33.37
C VAL A 32 18.36 -13.51 32.86
N THR A 33 18.26 -14.56 32.04
CA THR A 33 16.98 -15.05 31.50
C THR A 33 16.08 -15.61 32.59
N ASP A 34 16.62 -16.30 33.58
CA ASP A 34 15.90 -16.85 34.75
C ASP A 34 15.22 -15.78 35.61
N ILE A 35 15.59 -14.51 35.46
CA ILE A 35 14.90 -13.38 36.11
C ILE A 35 13.45 -13.25 35.61
N GLY A 36 13.15 -13.76 34.41
CA GLY A 36 11.82 -13.73 33.80
C GLY A 36 11.38 -12.35 33.30
N ALA A 37 12.29 -11.37 33.28
CA ALA A 37 12.03 -10.03 32.74
C ALA A 37 12.49 -9.95 31.27
N PRO A 38 11.77 -9.23 30.39
CA PRO A 38 12.22 -8.95 29.03
C PRO A 38 13.60 -8.28 29.03
N TRP A 39 14.55 -8.84 28.32
CA TRP A 39 15.92 -8.33 28.25
C TRP A 39 16.58 -8.71 26.93
N GLY A 40 17.72 -8.08 26.64
CA GLY A 40 18.53 -8.41 25.47
C GLY A 40 19.90 -7.77 25.56
N HIS A 41 20.76 -8.11 24.60
CA HIS A 41 22.08 -7.53 24.48
C HIS A 41 22.45 -7.23 23.02
N SER A 42 23.34 -6.26 22.85
CA SER A 42 23.98 -5.90 21.59
C SER A 42 24.70 -7.08 20.95
N PRO A 43 25.15 -6.95 19.68
CA PRO A 43 26.22 -7.78 19.14
C PRO A 43 27.47 -7.69 20.04
N LEU A 44 28.48 -8.53 19.81
CA LEU A 44 29.74 -8.39 20.54
C LEU A 44 30.45 -7.13 20.05
N HIS A 45 30.65 -6.15 20.95
CA HIS A 45 31.41 -4.95 20.63
C HIS A 45 32.91 -5.22 20.75
N ASP A 46 33.52 -5.70 19.67
CA ASP A 46 34.94 -6.04 19.57
C ASP A 46 35.73 -5.11 18.61
N LYS A 47 35.04 -4.22 17.90
CA LYS A 47 35.61 -3.25 16.95
C LYS A 47 35.59 -1.81 17.45
N ASP A 48 35.25 -1.60 18.72
CA ASP A 48 35.16 -0.27 19.29
C ASP A 48 36.55 0.27 19.63
N GLU A 49 36.80 1.55 19.34
CA GLU A 49 38.06 2.21 19.63
C GLU A 49 37.96 3.11 20.88
N ASN A 50 39.09 3.26 21.58
CA ASN A 50 39.27 4.23 22.66
C ASN A 50 39.51 5.63 22.12
N GLU A 51 39.20 6.64 22.93
CA GLU A 51 39.34 8.07 22.59
C GLU A 51 40.80 8.47 22.30
N TYR A 52 41.77 7.72 22.81
CA TYR A 52 43.21 7.95 22.63
C TYR A 52 43.86 7.01 21.60
N GLY A 53 43.05 6.26 20.85
CA GLY A 53 43.50 5.17 20.00
C GLY A 53 43.64 3.85 20.77
N GLY A 54 43.40 2.74 20.08
CA GLY A 54 43.49 1.37 20.62
C GLY A 54 42.14 0.71 20.84
N ALA A 55 42.08 -0.61 20.66
CA ALA A 55 40.86 -1.39 20.77
C ALA A 55 40.32 -1.41 22.21
N LYS A 56 39.01 -1.21 22.35
CA LYS A 56 38.29 -1.46 23.60
C LYS A 56 38.22 -2.94 23.88
N LYS A 57 38.12 -3.28 25.16
CA LYS A 57 37.90 -4.66 25.58
C LYS A 57 36.56 -5.15 25.02
N PRO A 58 36.50 -6.35 24.41
CA PRO A 58 35.26 -6.91 23.87
C PRO A 58 34.16 -6.98 24.93
N HIS A 59 32.98 -6.46 24.63
CA HIS A 59 31.88 -6.38 25.59
C HIS A 59 30.51 -6.43 24.95
N TYR A 60 29.50 -6.75 25.75
CA TYR A 60 28.09 -6.64 25.37
C TYR A 60 27.43 -5.50 26.14
N HIS A 61 26.67 -4.66 25.44
CA HIS A 61 25.71 -3.76 26.06
C HIS A 61 24.39 -4.50 26.29
N CYS A 62 23.94 -4.53 27.54
CA CYS A 62 22.71 -5.23 27.93
C CYS A 62 21.64 -4.24 28.39
N LEU A 63 20.37 -4.58 28.17
CA LEU A 63 19.20 -3.84 28.61
C LEU A 63 18.15 -4.81 29.16
N ILE A 64 17.59 -4.49 30.32
CA ILE A 64 16.54 -5.28 30.98
C ILE A 64 15.38 -4.38 31.41
N LYS A 65 14.15 -4.85 31.19
CA LYS A 65 12.90 -4.13 31.45
C LYS A 65 12.08 -4.87 32.50
N PHE A 66 11.88 -4.25 33.66
CA PHE A 66 11.07 -4.81 34.74
C PHE A 66 9.65 -4.26 34.78
N ASN A 67 8.69 -5.13 35.08
CA ASN A 67 7.29 -4.76 35.35
C ASN A 67 7.12 -4.00 36.67
N SER A 68 8.10 -4.05 37.58
CA SER A 68 8.13 -3.31 38.83
C SER A 68 9.44 -2.54 38.97
N LEU A 69 9.41 -1.42 39.67
CA LEU A 69 10.62 -0.62 39.94
C LEU A 69 11.66 -1.44 40.72
N LYS A 70 12.90 -1.43 40.26
CA LYS A 70 14.05 -2.03 40.98
C LYS A 70 14.95 -0.94 41.53
N SER A 71 15.48 -1.15 42.73
CA SER A 71 16.52 -0.28 43.30
C SER A 71 17.88 -0.63 42.73
N TYR A 72 18.82 0.32 42.80
CA TYR A 72 20.22 0.08 42.44
C TYR A 72 20.80 -1.16 43.14
N ARG A 73 20.52 -1.34 44.44
CA ARG A 73 21.01 -2.50 45.21
C ARG A 73 20.44 -3.83 44.71
N GLN A 74 19.20 -3.87 44.22
CA GLN A 74 18.63 -5.07 43.62
C GLN A 74 19.35 -5.41 42.31
N MET A 75 19.62 -4.40 41.49
CA MET A 75 20.35 -4.57 40.23
C MET A 75 21.81 -4.94 40.44
N LEU A 76 22.49 -4.35 41.43
CA LEU A 76 23.86 -4.69 41.78
C LEU A 76 24.01 -6.15 42.20
N LYS A 77 23.01 -6.73 42.88
CA LYS A 77 22.98 -8.17 43.19
C LYS A 77 22.86 -9.03 41.94
N ILE A 78 22.14 -8.55 40.91
CA ILE A 78 21.99 -9.26 39.64
C ILE A 78 23.29 -9.20 38.85
N THR A 79 23.84 -8.00 38.63
CA THR A 79 25.11 -7.85 37.88
C THR A 79 26.27 -8.51 38.59
N GLY A 80 26.29 -8.51 39.92
CA GLY A 80 27.30 -9.22 40.72
C GLY A 80 27.33 -10.73 40.48
N LYS A 81 26.18 -11.38 40.23
CA LYS A 81 26.12 -12.83 39.91
C LYS A 81 26.77 -13.19 38.58
N ILE A 82 26.88 -12.22 37.67
CA ILE A 82 27.46 -12.41 36.33
C ILE A 82 28.81 -11.68 36.19
N HIS A 83 29.39 -11.23 37.30
CA HIS A 83 30.64 -10.46 37.35
C HIS A 83 30.64 -9.22 36.43
N ALA A 84 29.46 -8.63 36.19
CA ALA A 84 29.32 -7.43 35.40
C ALA A 84 29.66 -6.18 36.22
N PRO A 85 30.16 -5.10 35.58
CA PRO A 85 30.27 -3.79 36.20
C PRO A 85 28.94 -3.27 36.74
N ASN A 86 29.03 -2.16 37.47
CA ASN A 86 27.87 -1.53 38.09
C ASN A 86 26.78 -1.18 37.06
N PRO A 87 25.50 -1.53 37.34
CA PRO A 87 24.39 -1.25 36.45
C PRO A 87 24.04 0.25 36.49
N GLN A 88 23.42 0.75 35.42
CA GLN A 88 22.94 2.12 35.36
C GLN A 88 21.45 2.16 35.02
N PRO A 89 20.68 3.12 35.55
CA PRO A 89 19.34 3.40 35.07
C PRO A 89 19.32 3.66 33.56
N CYS A 90 18.32 3.12 32.86
CA CYS A 90 18.15 3.39 31.44
C CYS A 90 17.16 4.55 31.23
N GLU A 91 17.68 5.69 30.77
CA GLU A 91 16.88 6.89 30.48
C GLU A 91 16.06 6.75 29.20
N SER A 92 16.65 6.20 28.13
CA SER A 92 16.00 6.01 26.83
C SER A 92 16.30 4.63 26.28
N ILE A 93 15.29 3.75 26.25
CA ILE A 93 15.41 2.41 25.68
C ILE A 93 15.79 2.52 24.20
N VAL A 94 15.09 3.37 23.45
CA VAL A 94 15.33 3.55 22.01
C VAL A 94 16.76 4.01 21.76
N GLY A 95 17.22 5.03 22.50
CA GLY A 95 18.59 5.53 22.35
C GLY A 95 19.64 4.46 22.67
N LYS A 96 19.43 3.65 23.72
CA LYS A 96 20.37 2.60 24.10
C LYS A 96 20.40 1.43 23.11
N VAL A 97 19.26 1.02 22.55
CA VAL A 97 19.23 -0.05 21.55
C VAL A 97 19.76 0.43 20.19
N ARG A 98 19.53 1.71 19.80
CA ARG A 98 20.22 2.29 18.63
C ARG A 98 21.73 2.35 18.83
N TYR A 99 22.17 2.64 20.05
CA TYR A 99 23.59 2.66 20.41
C TYR A 99 24.25 1.28 20.31
N TRP A 100 23.53 0.17 20.53
CA TRP A 100 24.04 -1.19 20.30
C TRP A 100 24.53 -1.43 18.87
N LEU A 101 24.02 -0.66 17.92
CA LEU A 101 24.37 -0.77 16.50
C LEU A 101 25.15 0.44 15.99
N HIS A 102 25.42 1.42 16.86
CA HIS A 102 26.05 2.71 16.54
C HIS A 102 25.36 3.55 15.45
N LEU A 103 24.03 3.40 15.29
CA LEU A 103 23.25 4.05 14.21
C LEU A 103 23.30 5.59 14.22
N ASP A 104 23.68 6.19 15.34
CA ASP A 104 23.76 7.65 15.53
C ASP A 104 25.21 8.17 15.50
N ASN A 105 26.19 7.30 15.26
CA ASN A 105 27.62 7.58 15.28
C ASN A 105 28.30 7.01 14.02
N PRO A 106 28.19 7.68 12.86
CA PRO A 106 28.70 7.18 11.57
C PRO A 106 30.21 6.90 11.57
N GLU A 107 30.96 7.55 12.44
CA GLU A 107 32.40 7.38 12.63
C GLU A 107 32.78 6.07 13.32
N LYS A 108 31.84 5.41 14.00
CA LYS A 108 32.06 4.13 14.68
C LYS A 108 31.67 2.97 13.77
N TYR A 109 32.29 1.81 14.03
CA TYR A 109 31.88 0.56 13.41
C TYR A 109 30.37 0.31 13.63
N GLN A 110 29.64 0.10 12.53
CA GLN A 110 28.21 -0.20 12.56
C GLN A 110 28.01 -1.70 12.71
N TYR A 111 27.27 -2.11 13.73
CA TYR A 111 26.95 -3.52 13.94
C TYR A 111 25.62 -3.89 13.28
N GLU A 112 25.45 -5.18 12.97
CA GLU A 112 24.25 -5.70 12.30
C GLU A 112 23.11 -5.94 13.28
N GLN A 113 21.88 -5.65 12.84
CA GLN A 113 20.70 -5.78 13.69
C GLN A 113 20.38 -7.25 14.00
N GLU A 114 20.70 -8.15 13.09
CA GLU A 114 20.48 -9.60 13.16
C GLU A 114 21.28 -10.26 14.30
N ASP A 115 22.38 -9.63 14.71
CA ASP A 115 23.25 -10.11 15.79
C ASP A 115 22.75 -9.70 17.20
N ILE A 116 21.69 -8.88 17.28
CA ILE A 116 21.04 -8.57 18.56
C ILE A 116 20.34 -9.81 19.11
N MET A 117 20.64 -10.15 20.36
CA MET A 117 19.98 -11.25 21.06
C MET A 117 18.92 -10.70 22.01
N ALA A 118 17.69 -11.18 21.86
CA ALA A 118 16.53 -10.79 22.66
C ALA A 118 15.90 -11.99 23.36
N PHE A 119 15.51 -11.81 24.61
CA PHE A 119 15.03 -12.86 25.51
C PHE A 119 13.76 -12.42 26.25
N ASN A 120 12.99 -13.39 26.74
CA ASN A 120 11.78 -13.17 27.54
C ASN A 120 10.78 -12.17 26.90
N GLY A 121 10.66 -12.20 25.57
CA GLY A 121 9.72 -11.36 24.84
C GLY A 121 10.14 -9.89 24.65
N LEU A 122 11.44 -9.56 24.75
CA LEU A 122 11.91 -8.24 24.34
C LEU A 122 11.77 -8.08 22.81
N ASP A 123 10.88 -7.19 22.37
CA ASP A 123 10.72 -6.87 20.95
C ASP A 123 11.66 -5.74 20.51
N VAL A 124 12.82 -6.11 19.98
CA VAL A 124 13.84 -5.18 19.48
C VAL A 124 13.37 -4.48 18.21
N LYS A 125 12.61 -5.17 17.34
CA LYS A 125 12.11 -4.60 16.08
C LYS A 125 11.14 -3.45 16.36
N GLU A 126 10.26 -3.60 17.35
CA GLU A 126 9.37 -2.51 17.77
C GLU A 126 10.14 -1.36 18.44
N ILE A 127 11.22 -1.65 19.18
CA ILE A 127 12.08 -0.59 19.76
C ILE A 127 12.79 0.21 18.65
N LEU A 128 13.28 -0.47 17.62
CA LEU A 128 13.97 0.11 16.47
C LEU A 128 13.01 0.53 15.33
N ARG A 129 11.70 0.61 15.61
CA ARG A 129 10.70 1.04 14.63
C ARG A 129 11.09 2.38 13.98
N PRO A 130 10.76 2.57 12.69
CA PRO A 130 11.05 3.83 12.01
C PRO A 130 10.40 5.02 12.72
N SER A 131 11.10 6.15 12.75
CA SER A 131 10.56 7.42 13.26
C SER A 131 9.32 7.87 12.48
N LYS A 132 8.51 8.77 13.04
CA LYS A 132 7.34 9.34 12.33
C LYS A 132 7.73 9.98 10.99
N THR A 133 8.90 10.61 10.93
CA THR A 133 9.43 11.21 9.71
C THR A 133 9.76 10.15 8.66
N GLN A 134 10.44 9.07 9.06
CA GLN A 134 10.72 7.93 8.16
C GLN A 134 9.44 7.24 7.71
N GLN A 135 8.47 7.02 8.60
CA GLN A 135 7.16 6.48 8.24
C GLN A 135 6.44 7.35 7.21
N THR A 136 6.52 8.68 7.35
CA THR A 136 5.93 9.63 6.40
C THR A 136 6.62 9.56 5.04
N ALA A 137 7.96 9.44 5.01
CA ALA A 137 8.72 9.26 3.79
C ALA A 137 8.35 7.94 3.07
N MET A 138 8.36 6.81 3.80
CA MET A 138 7.91 5.52 3.27
C MET A 138 6.48 5.59 2.73
N MET A 139 5.55 6.25 3.43
CA MET A 139 4.18 6.41 2.96
C MET A 139 4.09 7.25 1.66
N ARG A 140 4.96 8.25 1.48
CA ARG A 140 5.05 9.01 0.21
C ARG A 140 5.53 8.11 -0.92
N GLU A 141 6.55 7.31 -0.68
CA GLU A 141 7.09 6.35 -1.65
C GLU A 141 6.05 5.29 -2.03
N ILE A 142 5.35 4.72 -1.05
CA ILE A 142 4.26 3.75 -1.27
C ILE A 142 3.19 4.34 -2.20
N ARG A 143 2.73 5.57 -1.92
CA ARG A 143 1.74 6.23 -2.79
C ARG A 143 2.27 6.54 -4.18
N ALA A 144 3.52 6.95 -4.29
CA ALA A 144 4.16 7.18 -5.58
C ALA A 144 4.20 5.88 -6.40
N PHE A 145 4.65 4.79 -5.79
CA PHE A 145 4.70 3.46 -6.40
C PHE A 145 3.30 3.00 -6.87
N ILE A 146 2.28 3.11 -6.02
CA ILE A 146 0.89 2.74 -6.36
C ILE A 146 0.40 3.52 -7.59
N ARG A 147 0.64 4.82 -7.63
CA ARG A 147 0.22 5.70 -8.73
C ARG A 147 0.97 5.39 -10.03
N GLU A 148 2.30 5.29 -9.96
CA GLU A 148 3.18 5.11 -11.12
C GLU A 148 3.00 3.73 -11.76
N ASN A 149 2.71 2.70 -10.97
CA ASN A 149 2.45 1.35 -11.45
C ASN A 149 0.96 1.04 -11.63
N ASN A 150 0.10 2.05 -11.49
CA ASN A 150 -1.35 1.93 -11.63
C ASN A 150 -1.96 0.77 -10.81
N ILE A 151 -1.46 0.55 -9.59
CA ILE A 151 -1.88 -0.59 -8.77
C ILE A 151 -3.34 -0.42 -8.37
N LYS A 152 -4.17 -1.39 -8.75
CA LYS A 152 -5.62 -1.37 -8.48
C LYS A 152 -6.04 -2.32 -7.38
N GLU A 153 -5.23 -3.31 -7.01
CA GLU A 153 -5.58 -4.33 -6.01
C GLU A 153 -4.58 -4.35 -4.86
N MET A 154 -5.09 -4.51 -3.64
CA MET A 154 -4.26 -4.55 -2.43
C MET A 154 -3.35 -5.78 -2.43
N LYS A 155 -3.84 -6.93 -2.90
CA LYS A 155 -3.05 -8.17 -2.99
C LYS A 155 -1.77 -7.96 -3.80
N ASP A 156 -1.89 -7.35 -4.98
CA ASP A 156 -0.76 -7.15 -5.88
C ASP A 156 0.28 -6.20 -5.27
N PHE A 157 -0.20 -5.14 -4.60
CA PHE A 157 0.66 -4.26 -3.82
C PHE A 157 1.41 -4.99 -2.69
N MET A 158 0.70 -5.82 -1.90
CA MET A 158 1.30 -6.52 -0.77
C MET A 158 2.35 -7.55 -1.23
N ASN A 159 2.04 -8.34 -2.26
CA ASN A 159 2.99 -9.31 -2.82
C ASN A 159 4.29 -8.63 -3.27
N TYR A 160 4.17 -7.53 -4.02
CA TYR A 160 5.34 -6.75 -4.41
C TYR A 160 6.11 -6.22 -3.20
N ALA A 161 5.40 -5.66 -2.20
CA ALA A 161 6.05 -5.08 -1.03
C ALA A 161 6.81 -6.12 -0.20
N ASP A 162 6.29 -7.33 -0.08
CA ASP A 162 6.94 -8.41 0.65
C ASP A 162 8.19 -8.94 -0.07
N GLU A 163 8.20 -8.96 -1.41
CA GLU A 163 9.32 -9.44 -2.22
C GLU A 163 10.40 -8.37 -2.43
N GLU A 164 10.00 -7.17 -2.85
CA GLU A 164 10.90 -6.15 -3.39
C GLU A 164 11.10 -4.95 -2.45
N SER A 165 10.25 -4.77 -1.43
CA SER A 165 10.36 -3.66 -0.49
C SER A 165 9.98 -3.99 0.96
N PRO A 166 10.61 -5.01 1.60
CA PRO A 166 10.27 -5.42 2.97
C PRO A 166 10.33 -4.29 4.00
N ARG A 167 11.15 -3.25 3.76
CA ARG A 167 11.27 -2.05 4.60
C ARG A 167 9.95 -1.30 4.78
N TRP A 168 9.01 -1.42 3.84
CA TRP A 168 7.68 -0.80 3.96
C TRP A 168 6.76 -1.55 4.92
N GLY A 169 7.08 -2.80 5.28
CA GLY A 169 6.20 -3.69 6.04
C GLY A 169 5.66 -3.06 7.33
N TYR A 170 6.48 -2.30 8.07
CA TYR A 170 6.00 -1.60 9.27
C TYR A 170 4.89 -0.58 8.97
N VAL A 171 5.07 0.24 7.93
CA VAL A 171 4.08 1.26 7.52
C VAL A 171 2.85 0.59 6.93
N ILE A 172 3.04 -0.44 6.11
CA ILE A 172 1.96 -1.20 5.51
C ILE A 172 1.07 -1.82 6.58
N ASN A 173 1.64 -2.60 7.50
CA ASN A 173 0.87 -3.28 8.55
C ASN A 173 0.10 -2.29 9.44
N ARG A 174 0.74 -1.16 9.78
CA ARG A 174 0.14 -0.13 10.64
C ARG A 174 -0.93 0.72 9.95
N TYR A 175 -0.79 0.97 8.65
CA TYR A 175 -1.62 1.92 7.89
C TYR A 175 -2.33 1.28 6.69
N HIS A 176 -2.52 -0.04 6.69
CA HIS A 176 -3.08 -0.81 5.57
C HIS A 176 -4.44 -0.29 5.09
N TYR A 177 -5.30 0.19 6.00
CA TYR A 177 -6.59 0.79 5.63
C TYR A 177 -6.42 2.04 4.76
N GLY A 178 -5.54 2.96 5.16
CA GLY A 178 -5.29 4.18 4.38
C GLY A 178 -4.66 3.89 3.01
N ILE A 179 -3.80 2.88 2.94
CA ILE A 179 -3.21 2.42 1.67
C ILE A 179 -4.29 1.80 0.77
N ARG A 180 -5.11 0.90 1.33
CA ARG A 180 -6.23 0.28 0.62
C ARG A 180 -7.20 1.33 0.09
N ASP A 181 -7.54 2.33 0.89
CA ASP A 181 -8.47 3.39 0.49
C ASP A 181 -7.88 4.27 -0.62
N TYR A 182 -6.57 4.52 -0.60
CA TYR A 182 -5.86 5.19 -1.70
C TYR A 182 -5.90 4.36 -3.00
N ILE A 183 -5.61 3.05 -2.93
CA ILE A 183 -5.72 2.12 -4.07
C ILE A 183 -7.16 2.10 -4.62
N ASN A 184 -8.16 2.03 -3.74
CA ASN A 184 -9.57 2.07 -4.11
C ASN A 184 -9.92 3.39 -4.83
N SER A 185 -9.44 4.52 -4.33
CA SER A 185 -9.63 5.83 -4.97
C SER A 185 -9.05 5.85 -6.38
N CYS A 186 -7.84 5.30 -6.57
CA CYS A 186 -7.25 5.15 -7.91
C CYS A 186 -8.13 4.29 -8.84
N ARG A 187 -8.81 3.26 -8.33
CA ARG A 187 -9.72 2.40 -9.12
C ARG A 187 -11.01 3.15 -9.50
N TYR A 188 -11.60 3.90 -8.58
CA TYR A 188 -12.83 4.65 -8.85
C TYR A 188 -12.59 5.84 -9.78
N SER A 189 -11.48 6.55 -9.63
CA SER A 189 -11.07 7.61 -10.56
C SER A 189 -11.00 7.08 -11.99
N SER A 190 -10.37 5.91 -12.21
CA SER A 190 -10.34 5.30 -13.55
C SER A 190 -11.72 4.90 -14.06
N LYS A 191 -12.63 4.45 -13.19
CA LYS A 191 -14.01 4.12 -13.62
C LYS A 191 -14.84 5.37 -13.96
N SER A 192 -14.65 6.46 -13.21
CA SER A 192 -15.31 7.73 -13.47
C SER A 192 -14.88 8.29 -14.81
N GLU A 193 -13.57 8.32 -15.07
CA GLU A 193 -12.99 8.75 -16.34
C GLU A 193 -13.47 7.87 -17.51
N GLN A 194 -13.46 6.55 -17.35
CA GLN A 194 -14.01 5.61 -18.35
C GLN A 194 -15.50 5.84 -18.62
N ASN A 195 -16.29 6.11 -17.58
CA ASN A 195 -17.72 6.39 -17.73
C ASN A 195 -17.99 7.75 -18.40
N GLU A 196 -17.19 8.77 -18.14
CA GLU A 196 -17.29 10.06 -18.82
C GLU A 196 -16.89 9.96 -20.30
N ASN A 197 -15.78 9.27 -20.60
CA ASN A 197 -15.37 8.98 -21.96
C ASN A 197 -16.45 8.21 -22.73
N TYR A 198 -17.08 7.22 -22.09
CA TYR A 198 -18.18 6.46 -22.68
C TYR A 198 -19.38 7.35 -23.03
N LYS A 199 -19.78 8.26 -22.13
CA LYS A 199 -20.89 9.19 -22.38
C LYS A 199 -20.60 10.11 -23.57
N GLY A 200 -19.40 10.69 -23.64
CA GLY A 200 -19.00 11.54 -24.76
C GLY A 200 -18.93 10.79 -26.08
N LEU A 201 -18.31 9.59 -26.09
CA LEU A 201 -18.28 8.73 -27.27
C LEU A 201 -19.69 8.30 -27.71
N HIS A 202 -20.60 8.05 -26.77
CA HIS A 202 -21.99 7.75 -27.07
C HIS A 202 -22.69 8.94 -27.74
N LEU A 203 -22.52 10.16 -27.21
CA LEU A 203 -23.07 11.37 -27.86
C LEU A 203 -22.57 11.49 -29.30
N ILE A 204 -21.25 11.40 -29.51
CA ILE A 204 -20.62 11.53 -30.83
C ILE A 204 -21.16 10.47 -31.81
N ARG A 205 -21.25 9.21 -31.38
CA ARG A 205 -21.77 8.11 -32.21
C ARG A 205 -23.23 8.31 -32.59
N THR A 206 -24.04 8.79 -31.67
CA THR A 206 -25.47 9.07 -31.89
C THR A 206 -25.62 10.26 -32.84
N PHE A 207 -24.88 11.35 -32.63
CA PHE A 207 -24.85 12.50 -33.53
C PHE A 207 -24.48 12.11 -34.97
N ILE A 208 -23.39 11.34 -35.14
CA ILE A 208 -22.94 10.85 -36.45
C ILE A 208 -24.03 10.01 -37.13
N LYS A 209 -24.64 9.10 -36.37
CA LYS A 209 -25.64 8.15 -36.90
C LYS A 209 -26.93 8.86 -37.30
N ASP A 210 -27.46 9.70 -36.43
CA ASP A 210 -28.82 10.24 -36.57
C ASP A 210 -28.85 11.39 -37.59
N ASN A 211 -27.75 12.13 -37.75
CA ASN A 211 -27.63 13.21 -38.73
C ASN A 211 -26.92 12.79 -40.02
N GLY A 212 -26.51 11.51 -40.14
CA GLY A 212 -25.87 11.00 -41.35
C GLY A 212 -24.54 11.68 -41.69
N ILE A 213 -23.77 12.07 -40.67
CA ILE A 213 -22.52 12.82 -40.82
C ILE A 213 -21.51 12.01 -41.63
N THR A 214 -20.78 12.69 -42.53
CA THR A 214 -19.78 12.06 -43.41
C THR A 214 -18.39 12.69 -43.31
N GLU A 215 -18.27 13.87 -42.70
CA GLU A 215 -17.01 14.57 -42.52
C GLU A 215 -16.66 14.67 -41.04
N ILE A 216 -15.37 14.49 -40.72
CA ILE A 216 -14.90 14.54 -39.33
C ILE A 216 -14.90 15.98 -38.78
N SER A 217 -14.71 16.99 -39.64
CA SER A 217 -14.81 18.41 -39.30
C SER A 217 -16.14 18.74 -38.65
N THR A 218 -17.24 18.22 -39.19
CA THR A 218 -18.58 18.42 -38.62
C THR A 218 -18.72 17.85 -37.20
N VAL A 219 -17.92 16.84 -36.84
CA VAL A 219 -17.88 16.30 -35.48
C VAL A 219 -17.11 17.25 -34.55
N TYR A 220 -16.03 17.86 -35.03
CA TYR A 220 -15.33 18.92 -34.29
C TYR A 220 -16.26 20.11 -34.04
N ASP A 221 -16.89 20.64 -35.10
CA ASP A 221 -17.80 21.79 -35.00
C ASP A 221 -18.94 21.51 -34.01
N PHE A 222 -19.55 20.31 -34.08
CA PHE A 222 -20.58 19.89 -33.13
C PHE A 222 -20.09 19.89 -31.69
N LEU A 223 -18.90 19.34 -31.42
CA LEU A 223 -18.37 19.31 -30.05
C LEU A 223 -18.03 20.71 -29.56
N ASP A 224 -17.40 21.54 -30.39
CA ASP A 224 -17.03 22.91 -30.03
C ASP A 224 -18.26 23.76 -29.70
N GLU A 225 -19.35 23.59 -30.44
CA GLU A 225 -20.59 24.35 -30.23
C GLU A 225 -21.46 23.80 -29.09
N THR A 226 -21.58 22.48 -28.95
CA THR A 226 -22.63 21.86 -28.13
C THR A 226 -22.13 21.06 -26.93
N ALA A 227 -20.92 20.52 -26.99
CA ALA A 227 -20.35 19.70 -25.92
C ALA A 227 -18.83 19.88 -25.78
N PRO A 228 -18.34 21.12 -25.57
CA PRO A 228 -16.91 21.43 -25.56
C PRO A 228 -16.16 20.68 -24.45
N GLN A 229 -16.86 20.30 -23.37
CA GLN A 229 -16.31 19.45 -22.30
C GLN A 229 -15.81 18.07 -22.79
N TRP A 230 -16.24 17.62 -23.97
CA TRP A 230 -15.83 16.35 -24.57
C TRP A 230 -14.92 16.53 -25.80
N GLY A 231 -14.50 17.75 -26.12
CA GLY A 231 -13.60 18.04 -27.25
C GLY A 231 -12.30 17.22 -27.20
N TYR A 232 -11.75 16.98 -26.01
CA TYR A 232 -10.53 16.18 -25.82
C TYR A 232 -10.65 14.74 -26.37
N LEU A 233 -11.87 14.20 -26.50
CA LEU A 233 -12.08 12.86 -27.07
C LEU A 233 -11.69 12.79 -28.55
N MET A 234 -11.68 13.92 -29.25
CA MET A 234 -11.18 13.98 -30.62
C MET A 234 -9.68 13.75 -30.71
N ASP A 235 -8.95 13.99 -29.62
CA ASP A 235 -7.52 13.71 -29.52
C ASP A 235 -7.27 12.30 -28.96
N THR A 236 -7.95 11.93 -27.86
CA THR A 236 -7.69 10.66 -27.16
C THR A 236 -8.33 9.44 -27.84
N ASN A 237 -9.42 9.63 -28.59
CA ASN A 237 -10.21 8.56 -29.20
C ASN A 237 -10.45 8.77 -30.71
N TYR A 238 -9.61 9.57 -31.37
CA TYR A 238 -9.71 9.88 -32.81
C TYR A 238 -9.96 8.64 -33.69
N LEU A 239 -9.13 7.61 -33.53
CA LEU A 239 -9.18 6.41 -34.37
C LEU A 239 -10.50 5.65 -34.24
N GLU A 240 -11.05 5.59 -33.02
CA GLU A 240 -12.32 4.93 -32.72
C GLU A 240 -13.50 5.70 -33.34
N ILE A 241 -13.50 7.02 -33.20
CA ILE A 241 -14.51 7.93 -33.75
C ILE A 241 -14.48 7.88 -35.29
N ASN A 242 -13.30 8.03 -35.89
CA ASN A 242 -13.14 7.98 -37.35
C ASN A 242 -13.53 6.61 -37.91
N SER A 243 -13.17 5.51 -37.24
CA SER A 243 -13.59 4.17 -37.66
C SER A 243 -15.12 4.02 -37.68
N TYR A 244 -15.81 4.57 -36.68
CA TYR A 244 -17.27 4.56 -36.62
C TYR A 244 -17.91 5.44 -37.72
N LEU A 245 -17.35 6.62 -37.98
CA LEU A 245 -17.76 7.50 -39.09
C LEU A 245 -17.65 6.77 -40.44
N GLN A 246 -16.49 6.19 -40.73
CA GLN A 246 -16.25 5.44 -41.97
C GLN A 246 -17.20 4.24 -42.12
N SER A 247 -17.49 3.51 -41.03
CA SER A 247 -18.48 2.44 -41.01
C SER A 247 -19.89 2.95 -41.38
N THR A 248 -20.27 4.12 -40.86
CA THR A 248 -21.57 4.74 -41.12
C THR A 248 -21.69 5.21 -42.56
N ILE A 249 -20.64 5.82 -43.12
CA ILE A 249 -20.55 6.19 -44.55
C ILE A 249 -20.75 4.97 -45.45
N ARG A 250 -20.06 3.85 -45.15
CA ARG A 250 -20.20 2.60 -45.91
C ARG A 250 -21.63 2.05 -45.86
N ARG A 251 -22.26 2.05 -44.68
CA ARG A 251 -23.65 1.62 -44.49
C ARG A 251 -24.63 2.49 -45.28
N ASN A 252 -24.43 3.81 -45.28
CA ASN A 252 -25.29 4.74 -46.01
C ASN A 252 -25.13 4.57 -47.53
N LYS A 253 -23.90 4.39 -48.05
CA LYS A 253 -23.67 4.05 -49.46
C LYS A 253 -24.33 2.73 -49.87
N HIS A 254 -24.30 1.72 -49.01
CA HIS A 254 -24.94 0.43 -49.28
C HIS A 254 -26.47 0.55 -49.31
N LYS A 255 -27.09 1.31 -48.39
CA LYS A 255 -28.54 1.60 -48.40
C LYS A 255 -28.98 2.34 -49.66
N VAL A 256 -28.25 3.39 -50.06
CA VAL A 256 -28.54 4.13 -51.30
C VAL A 256 -28.45 3.21 -52.52
N ARG A 257 -27.44 2.33 -52.56
CA ARG A 257 -27.30 1.35 -53.64
C ARG A 257 -28.48 0.37 -53.68
N ILE A 258 -28.89 -0.21 -52.56
CA ILE A 258 -30.07 -1.10 -52.50
C ILE A 258 -31.33 -0.37 -52.97
N ASN A 259 -31.60 0.83 -52.46
CA ASN A 259 -32.79 1.60 -52.87
C ASN A 259 -32.76 2.00 -54.35
N SER A 260 -31.57 2.20 -54.94
CA SER A 260 -31.42 2.47 -56.38
C SER A 260 -31.62 1.25 -57.29
N PHE A 261 -31.56 0.03 -56.72
CA PHE A 261 -31.88 -1.21 -57.44
C PHE A 261 -33.35 -1.63 -57.30
N ASP A 262 -34.13 -0.98 -56.43
CA ASP A 262 -35.50 -1.39 -56.08
C ASP A 262 -36.60 -0.61 -56.84
N SER A 263 -36.24 0.12 -57.90
CA SER A 263 -37.22 0.73 -58.82
C SER A 263 -37.74 -0.28 -59.85
N SER A 264 -38.18 -1.46 -59.41
CA SER A 264 -39.17 -2.32 -60.09
C SER A 264 -39.25 -3.70 -59.44
N THR A 265 -39.83 -3.82 -58.23
CA THR A 265 -40.68 -4.98 -57.88
C THR A 265 -41.33 -4.73 -56.52
N GLN A 266 -42.66 -4.70 -56.51
CA GLN A 266 -43.46 -4.69 -55.29
C GLN A 266 -43.37 -6.07 -54.63
N THR A 267 -42.51 -6.25 -53.63
CA THR A 267 -42.53 -7.45 -52.77
C THR A 267 -43.12 -7.12 -51.41
N TYR A 268 -44.27 -7.71 -51.14
CA TYR A 268 -44.93 -7.70 -49.84
C TYR A 268 -44.02 -8.34 -48.78
N ASN A 269 -43.58 -7.55 -47.80
CA ASN A 269 -42.85 -8.04 -46.64
C ASN A 269 -43.79 -8.81 -45.71
N ILE A 270 -43.65 -10.14 -45.65
CA ILE A 270 -44.28 -10.99 -44.64
C ILE A 270 -43.36 -10.97 -43.39
N PRO A 271 -43.85 -10.66 -42.18
CA PRO A 271 -43.02 -10.68 -40.97
C PRO A 271 -42.60 -12.11 -40.58
N LEU A 272 -41.37 -12.26 -40.09
CA LEU A 272 -40.83 -13.53 -39.58
C LEU A 272 -41.57 -13.98 -38.31
N VAL A 273 -42.16 -15.17 -38.35
CA VAL A 273 -42.82 -15.84 -37.22
C VAL A 273 -41.77 -16.48 -36.29
N PRO A 274 -41.80 -16.26 -34.96
CA PRO A 274 -40.93 -16.97 -34.02
C PRO A 274 -41.20 -18.47 -34.01
N LYS A 275 -40.15 -19.30 -33.97
CA LYS A 275 -40.25 -20.76 -33.90
C LYS A 275 -40.94 -21.20 -32.60
N GLY A 276 -41.94 -22.07 -32.72
CA GLY A 276 -42.59 -22.76 -31.59
C GLY A 276 -44.05 -22.39 -31.33
N ILE A 277 -44.68 -21.60 -32.20
CA ILE A 277 -46.10 -21.25 -32.09
C ILE A 277 -46.91 -22.09 -33.09
N ASP A 278 -48.04 -22.62 -32.63
CA ASP A 278 -49.04 -23.28 -33.45
C ASP A 278 -49.59 -22.29 -34.51
N LEU A 279 -49.38 -22.62 -35.78
CA LEU A 279 -49.68 -21.74 -36.92
C LEU A 279 -51.19 -21.49 -37.07
N GLU A 280 -52.05 -22.42 -36.66
CA GLU A 280 -53.50 -22.23 -36.69
C GLU A 280 -53.95 -21.24 -35.61
N LEU A 281 -53.35 -21.34 -34.42
CA LEU A 281 -53.63 -20.44 -33.29
C LEU A 281 -53.15 -19.01 -33.57
N TRP A 282 -52.00 -18.86 -34.26
CA TRP A 282 -51.43 -17.56 -34.65
C TRP A 282 -52.26 -16.85 -35.72
N ALA A 283 -52.80 -17.60 -36.69
CA ALA A 283 -53.69 -17.06 -37.71
C ALA A 283 -55.01 -16.56 -37.11
N LEU A 284 -55.55 -17.26 -36.10
CA LEU A 284 -56.73 -16.86 -35.34
C LEU A 284 -56.49 -15.56 -34.54
N THR A 285 -55.34 -15.44 -33.86
CA THR A 285 -55.02 -14.24 -33.05
C THR A 285 -54.82 -12.98 -33.89
N ILE A 286 -54.25 -13.10 -35.09
CA ILE A 286 -54.10 -11.95 -36.00
C ILE A 286 -55.46 -11.49 -36.53
N LYS A 287 -56.35 -12.44 -36.85
CA LYS A 287 -57.69 -12.12 -37.34
C LYS A 287 -58.55 -11.44 -36.26
N GLU A 288 -58.53 -11.93 -35.03
CA GLU A 288 -59.21 -11.31 -33.89
C GLU A 288 -58.65 -9.92 -33.54
N TYR A 289 -57.32 -9.74 -33.61
CA TYR A 289 -56.68 -8.44 -33.38
C TYR A 289 -57.07 -7.41 -34.46
N GLN A 290 -57.10 -7.81 -35.73
CA GLN A 290 -57.51 -6.94 -36.84
C GLN A 290 -59.00 -6.58 -36.80
N GLU A 291 -59.86 -7.49 -36.34
CA GLU A 291 -61.30 -7.22 -36.14
C GLU A 291 -61.58 -6.34 -34.91
N SER A 292 -60.68 -6.31 -33.92
CA SER A 292 -60.81 -5.45 -32.72
C SER A 292 -60.35 -3.99 -32.90
N CYS A 293 -59.66 -3.71 -34.01
CA CYS A 293 -59.08 -2.40 -34.33
C CYS A 293 -59.87 -1.62 -35.39
N LEU A 294 -61.06 -2.11 -35.77
CA LEU A 294 -62.08 -1.43 -36.58
C LEU A 294 -63.33 -1.17 -35.73
#